data_AF-A0A428MWP2-F1
#
_entry.id   AF-A0A428MWP2-F1
#
_cell.length_a   1.000
_cell.length_b   1.000
_cell.length_c   1.000
_cell.angle_alpha   90.00
_cell.angle_beta   90.00
_cell.angle_gamma   90.00
#
_symmetry.space_group_name_H-M   'P 1'
#
loop_
_entity.id
_entity.type
_entity.pdbx_description
1 polymer ?
#
loop_
_entity_poly.entity_id
_entity_poly.type
_entity_poly.pdbx_seq_one_letter_code
_entity_poly.pdbx_strand_id
1 'polypeptide(L)'
;MKVFAWILLFFHTAILILWIMNSGYLFSLFGVVFWIISVAVAFIVQKQINEQLLVKQLLLSSSYFMFFLTVVTVGIYFVTSSMP
;
A
#
# COMPACT_ATOMS: atom_id res chain seq x y z
N MET A 1 -7.05 -17.44 4.37
CA MET A 1 -6.54 -16.20 5.03
C MET A 1 -5.03 -16.03 4.90
N LYS A 2 -4.21 -17.05 5.22
CA LYS A 2 -2.74 -16.98 5.06
C LYS A 2 -2.29 -16.66 3.63
N VAL A 3 -2.81 -17.39 2.64
CA VAL A 3 -2.46 -17.19 1.21
C VAL A 3 -2.80 -15.76 0.77
N PHE A 4 -3.97 -15.25 1.16
CA PHE A 4 -4.37 -13.87 0.90
C PHE A 4 -3.42 -12.84 1.51
N ALA A 5 -2.93 -13.05 2.74
CA ALA A 5 -1.96 -12.16 3.35
C ALA A 5 -0.62 -12.13 2.58
N TRP A 6 -0.16 -13.28 2.09
CA TRP A 6 1.05 -13.33 1.26
C TRP A 6 0.86 -12.64 -0.09
N ILE A 7 -0.31 -12.82 -0.72
CA ILE A 7 -0.67 -12.11 -1.96
C ILE A 7 -0.70 -10.59 -1.72
N LEU A 8 -1.28 -10.14 -0.61
CA LEU A 8 -1.33 -8.71 -0.26
C LEU A 8 0.07 -8.15 0.01
N LEU A 9 0.93 -8.89 0.72
CA LEU A 9 2.33 -8.51 0.91
C LEU A 9 3.06 -8.36 -0.43
N PHE A 10 2.82 -9.29 -1.36
CA PHE A 10 3.37 -9.20 -2.72
C PHE A 10 2.89 -7.95 -3.45
N PHE A 11 1.59 -7.64 -3.40
CA PHE A 11 1.05 -6.41 -3.99
C PHE A 11 1.61 -5.15 -3.35
N HIS A 12 1.77 -5.12 -2.03
CA HIS A 12 2.42 -4.02 -1.33
C HIS A 12 3.87 -3.83 -1.80
N THR A 13 4.64 -4.91 -1.95
CA THR A 13 6.00 -4.82 -2.51
C THR A 13 5.99 -4.30 -3.95
N ALA A 14 5.04 -4.75 -4.79
CA ALA A 14 4.91 -4.25 -6.16
C ALA A 14 4.58 -2.76 -6.20
N ILE A 15 3.64 -2.30 -5.34
CA ILE A 15 3.29 -0.88 -5.21
C ILE A 15 4.51 -0.05 -4.78
N LEU A 16 5.29 -0.55 -3.80
CA LEU A 16 6.53 0.11 -3.38
C LEU A 16 7.51 0.28 -4.54
N ILE A 17 7.74 -0.77 -5.32
CA ILE A 17 8.65 -0.72 -6.48
C ILE A 17 8.14 0.30 -7.50
N LEU A 18 6.85 0.25 -7.85
CA LEU A 18 6.24 1.19 -8.78
C LEU A 18 6.32 2.64 -8.28
N TRP A 19 6.21 2.85 -6.96
CA TRP A 19 6.33 4.16 -6.34
C TRP A 19 7.76 4.71 -6.45
N ILE A 20 8.77 3.88 -6.12
CA ILE A 20 10.19 4.25 -6.25
C ILE A 20 10.55 4.58 -7.69
N MET A 21 9.99 3.83 -8.66
CA MET A 21 10.20 4.06 -10.09
C MET A 21 9.45 5.28 -10.63
N ASN A 22 8.70 6.00 -9.78
CA ASN A 22 7.80 7.07 -10.18
C ASN A 22 6.87 6.66 -11.35
N SER A 23 6.29 5.45 -11.27
CA SER A 23 5.60 4.84 -12.40
C SER A 23 4.25 5.50 -12.69
N GLY A 24 4.04 5.92 -13.95
CA GLY A 24 2.75 6.43 -14.41
C GLY A 24 1.58 5.45 -14.25
N TYR A 25 1.84 4.14 -14.21
CA TYR A 25 0.79 3.15 -13.94
C TYR A 25 0.24 3.26 -12.52
N LEU A 26 1.11 3.45 -11.52
CA LEU A 26 0.71 3.60 -10.13
C LEU A 26 -0.04 4.92 -9.90
N PHE A 27 0.45 6.01 -10.50
CA PHE A 27 -0.14 7.34 -10.35
C PHE A 27 -1.30 7.62 -11.31
N SER A 28 -1.67 6.66 -12.16
CA SER A 28 -2.93 6.71 -12.89
C SER A 28 -4.11 6.59 -11.91
N LEU A 29 -5.29 7.07 -12.32
CA LEU A 29 -6.51 6.95 -11.51
C LEU A 29 -6.79 5.51 -11.09
N PHE A 30 -6.60 4.55 -12.00
CA PHE A 30 -6.75 3.13 -11.69
C PHE A 30 -5.70 2.62 -10.70
N GLY A 31 -4.44 3.03 -10.83
CA GLY A 31 -3.36 2.64 -9.94
C GLY A 31 -3.57 3.15 -8.51
N VAL A 32 -3.98 4.41 -8.36
CA VAL A 32 -4.28 5.00 -7.05
C VAL A 32 -5.49 4.33 -6.39
N VAL A 33 -6.56 4.09 -7.15
CA VAL A 33 -7.74 3.36 -6.64
C VAL A 33 -7.36 1.95 -6.20
N PHE A 34 -6.59 1.23 -7.02
CA PHE A 34 -6.10 -0.11 -6.68
C PHE A 34 -5.24 -0.10 -5.41
N TRP A 35 -4.35 0.88 -5.27
CA TRP A 35 -3.52 1.03 -4.08
C TRP A 35 -4.36 1.23 -2.82
N ILE A 36 -5.32 2.15 -2.83
CA ILE A 36 -6.21 2.42 -1.68
C ILE A 36 -7.00 1.15 -1.30
N ILE A 37 -7.55 0.45 -2.30
CA ILE A 37 -8.29 -0.81 -2.07
C ILE A 37 -7.35 -1.86 -1.46
N SER A 38 -6.12 -2.02 -1.97
CA SER A 38 -5.15 -2.97 -1.42
C SER A 38 -4.90 -2.73 0.07
N VAL A 39 -4.73 -1.46 0.48
CA VAL A 39 -4.53 -1.10 1.88
C VAL A 39 -5.76 -1.45 2.73
N ALA A 40 -6.97 -1.10 2.26
CA ALA A 40 -8.21 -1.41 2.97
C ALA A 40 -8.41 -2.93 3.15
N VAL A 41 -8.20 -3.70 2.09
CA VAL A 41 -8.30 -5.17 2.12
C VAL A 41 -7.25 -5.77 3.04
N ALA A 42 -6.03 -5.23 3.07
CA ALA A 42 -4.98 -5.68 3.97
C ALA A 42 -5.39 -5.53 5.44
N PHE A 43 -6.00 -4.42 5.85
CA PHE A 43 -6.52 -4.25 7.22
C PHE A 43 -7.63 -5.25 7.56
N ILE A 44 -8.54 -5.54 6.63
CA ILE A 44 -9.62 -6.52 6.84
C ILE A 44 -9.04 -7.93 7.02
N VAL A 45 -8.16 -8.36 6.12
CA VAL A 45 -7.52 -9.68 6.17
C VAL A 45 -6.68 -9.82 7.44
N GLN A 46 -5.98 -8.77 7.84
CA GLN A 46 -5.15 -8.76 9.03
C GLN A 46 -5.96 -8.96 10.33
N LYS A 47 -7.17 -8.40 10.43
CA LYS A 47 -8.08 -8.65 11.56
C LYS A 47 -8.59 -10.09 11.62
N GLN A 48 -8.69 -10.77 10.48
CA GLN A 48 -9.20 -12.13 10.37
C GLN A 48 -8.11 -13.21 10.59
N ILE A 49 -6.83 -12.82 10.73
CA ILE A 49 -5.73 -13.74 11.04
C ILE A 49 -5.51 -13.79 12.55
N ASN A 50 -5.79 -14.95 13.16
CA ASN A 50 -5.62 -15.17 14.60
C ASN A 50 -4.35 -15.94 14.98
N GLU A 51 -3.93 -16.94 14.21
CA GLU A 51 -2.92 -17.90 14.66
C GLU A 51 -1.48 -17.62 14.19
N GLN A 52 -1.28 -16.69 13.26
CA GLN A 52 0.04 -16.43 12.66
C GLN A 52 0.52 -15.01 12.96
N LEU A 53 1.07 -14.85 14.15
CA LEU A 53 1.55 -13.56 14.67
C LEU A 53 2.54 -12.87 13.72
N LEU A 54 3.50 -13.62 13.15
CA LEU A 54 4.50 -13.07 12.23
C LEU A 54 3.87 -12.48 10.96
N VAL A 55 3.00 -13.24 10.29
CA VAL A 55 2.33 -12.79 9.05
C VAL A 55 1.41 -11.60 9.36
N LYS A 56 0.72 -11.64 10.51
CA LYS A 56 -0.14 -10.55 10.97
C LYS A 56 0.64 -9.25 11.21
N GLN A 57 1.80 -9.32 11.86
CA GLN A 57 2.66 -8.16 12.12
C GLN A 57 3.30 -7.62 10.84
N LEU A 58 3.77 -8.50 9.95
CA LEU A 58 4.29 -8.10 8.64
C LEU A 58 3.24 -7.37 7.81
N LEU A 59 2.02 -7.93 7.71
CA LEU A 59 0.93 -7.33 6.97
C LEU A 59 0.50 -5.99 7.58
N LEU A 60 0.45 -5.88 8.91
CA LEU A 60 0.18 -4.62 9.62
C LEU A 60 1.24 -3.55 9.29
N SER A 61 2.51 -3.87 9.50
CA SER A 61 3.64 -2.96 9.24
C SER A 61 3.64 -2.49 7.79
N SER A 62 3.48 -3.43 6.86
CA SER A 62 3.38 -3.14 5.43
C SER A 62 2.19 -2.24 5.09
N SER A 63 1.02 -2.46 5.71
CA SER A 63 -0.17 -1.63 5.49
C SER A 63 0.02 -0.20 6.00
N TYR A 64 0.62 -0.02 7.17
CA TYR A 64 0.96 1.31 7.69
C TYR A 64 1.97 2.03 6.80
N PHE A 65 2.96 1.32 6.30
CA PHE A 65 3.94 1.88 5.37
C PHE A 65 3.29 2.31 4.05
N MET A 66 2.36 1.50 3.50
CA MET A 66 1.59 1.88 2.32
C MET A 66 0.75 3.15 2.56
N PHE A 67 0.11 3.26 3.71
CA PHE A 67 -0.64 4.45 4.08
C PHE A 67 0.27 5.68 4.21
N PHE A 68 1.44 5.54 4.85
CA PHE A 68 2.44 6.59 4.93
C PHE A 68 2.87 7.07 3.54
N LEU A 69 3.16 6.15 2.62
CA LEU A 69 3.49 6.49 1.24
C LEU A 69 2.37 7.26 0.54
N THR A 70 1.10 6.96 0.82
CA THR A 70 -0.02 7.76 0.29
C THR A 70 0.04 9.20 0.78
N VAL A 71 0.26 9.41 2.09
CA VAL A 71 0.39 10.76 2.68
C VAL A 71 1.58 11.51 2.08
N VAL A 72 2.74 10.85 1.94
CA VAL A 72 3.93 11.43 1.31
C VAL A 72 3.65 11.81 -0.14
N THR A 73 2.97 10.96 -0.90
CA THR A 73 2.61 11.23 -2.30
C THR A 73 1.75 12.49 -2.41
N VAL A 74 0.73 12.62 -1.54
CA VAL A 74 -0.14 13.80 -1.50
C VAL A 74 0.66 15.04 -1.11
N GLY A 75 1.54 14.94 -0.12
CA GLY A 75 2.42 16.05 0.28
C GLY A 75 3.34 16.51 -0.85
N ILE A 76 3.99 15.57 -1.55
CA ILE A 76 4.82 15.86 -2.73
C ILE A 76 3.99 16.58 -3.79
N TYR A 77 2.80 16.06 -4.12
CA TYR A 77 1.91 16.67 -5.11
C TYR A 77 1.57 18.12 -4.77
N PHE A 78 1.23 18.42 -3.50
CA PHE A 78 0.95 19.79 -3.08
C PHE A 78 2.20 20.69 -3.15
N VAL A 79 3.35 20.19 -2.70
CA VAL A 79 4.60 20.97 -2.74
C VAL A 79 4.98 21.28 -4.19
N THR A 80 4.93 20.30 -5.10
CA THR A 80 5.34 20.49 -6.51
C THR A 80 4.31 21.26 -7.33
N SER A 81 3.01 21.12 -7.06
CA SER A 81 1.97 21.91 -7.74
C SER A 81 1.91 23.37 -7.28
N SER A 82 2.42 23.67 -6.08
CA SER A 82 2.50 25.03 -5.55
C SER A 82 3.72 25.83 -6.02
N MET A 83 4.69 25.16 -6.67
CA MET A 83 5.83 25.83 -7.30
C MET A 83 5.42 26.28 -8.72
N PRO A 84 5.46 27.60 -9.01
CA PRO A 84 5.15 28.14 -10.33
C PRO A 84 6.20 27.79 -11.40
#